data_AF-A0A8X8X809-F1
#
_entry.id   AF-A0A8X8X809-F1
#
_cell.length_a   1.000
_cell.length_b   1.000
_cell.length_c   1.000
_cell.angle_alpha   90.00
_cell.angle_beta   90.00
_cell.angle_gamma   90.00
#
_symmetry.space_group_name_H-M   'P 1'
#
loop_
_entity.id
_entity.type
_entity.pdbx_description
1 polymer ?
#
loop_
_entity_poly.entity_id
_entity_poly.type
_entity_poly.pdbx_seq_one_letter_code
_entity_poly.pdbx_strand_id
1 'polypeptide(L)'
;MPDILNWFGWCTWDAFYTDVTAEGIKSGAPPKFVIIDDGWQSVGMDPTSTEAKFDDTANSKKAATVRASDDFFPRDPASHTIHIASVAYNSVFLGEFMLPDWDMFHSLHPMAEYHGAARAVGGCTIYVSDKPGNHDFDVLKKLVLPDGSTLRAKLPGRPTRDCLFSDPTRDGTSLLEIWNMNDVNGVLGVFNCQGASWCRTSIKNLIHDQQPPTISSTIQPTDVEHLHNTAWSGWNGDCIMYSHRGGELINVGMNTSHPIQLKPREFEVFTVAAVRQLANGAAFAPIGLVKMFNSGGAIKQVCYESKKAGHVELRVRGCGTFGAYSSLRPKRITRDKLKEQEFDYDENSGLLTLDLPVPDAELYEWNLSVDL
;
A
#
# COMPACT_ATOMS: atom_id res chain seq x y z
N MET A 1 -15.69 -5.70 -5.68
CA MET A 1 -15.27 -4.40 -5.09
C MET A 1 -15.55 -3.32 -6.12
N PRO A 2 -16.15 -2.18 -5.73
CA PRO A 2 -16.42 -1.06 -6.63
C PRO A 2 -15.16 -0.51 -7.29
N ASP A 3 -15.21 -0.22 -8.59
CA ASP A 3 -14.03 0.22 -9.36
C ASP A 3 -13.46 1.56 -8.89
N ILE A 4 -14.32 2.45 -8.34
CA ILE A 4 -13.93 3.77 -7.82
C ILE A 4 -12.79 3.70 -6.79
N LEU A 5 -12.68 2.58 -6.07
CA LEU A 5 -11.69 2.37 -5.00
C LEU A 5 -10.26 2.19 -5.54
N ASN A 6 -10.12 1.86 -6.82
CA ASN A 6 -8.82 1.64 -7.46
C ASN A 6 -8.24 2.92 -8.07
N TRP A 7 -8.87 4.07 -7.81
CA TRP A 7 -8.44 5.35 -8.33
C TRP A 7 -7.98 6.27 -7.20
N PHE A 8 -7.14 7.24 -7.55
CA PHE A 8 -6.72 8.28 -6.64
C PHE A 8 -7.80 9.35 -6.52
N GLY A 9 -8.11 9.71 -5.27
CA GLY A 9 -9.10 10.72 -4.94
C GLY A 9 -8.53 11.96 -4.28
N TRP A 10 -9.41 12.91 -4.02
CA TRP A 10 -9.11 14.10 -3.22
C TRP A 10 -10.31 14.47 -2.36
N CYS A 11 -10.06 14.93 -1.13
CA CYS A 11 -11.07 15.32 -0.16
C CYS A 11 -10.99 16.83 0.12
N THR A 12 -12.14 17.50 0.15
CA THR A 12 -12.23 18.96 0.33
C THR A 12 -11.98 19.44 1.77
N TRP A 13 -12.01 18.55 2.77
CA TRP A 13 -12.01 18.90 4.20
C TRP A 13 -10.87 19.84 4.61
N ASP A 14 -9.61 19.41 4.59
CA ASP A 14 -8.47 20.30 4.93
C ASP A 14 -8.07 21.24 3.78
N ALA A 15 -8.48 20.92 2.55
CA ALA A 15 -8.15 21.70 1.38
C ALA A 15 -8.85 23.07 1.40
N PHE A 16 -10.10 23.10 1.84
CA PHE A 16 -10.94 24.29 1.85
C PHE A 16 -11.57 24.60 3.20
N TYR A 17 -11.62 23.66 4.15
CA TYR A 17 -12.40 23.77 5.38
C TYR A 17 -13.84 24.22 5.06
N THR A 18 -14.18 25.47 5.41
CA THR A 18 -15.51 26.06 5.18
C THR A 18 -15.71 26.59 3.76
N ASP A 19 -14.64 26.80 2.99
CA ASP A 19 -14.66 27.61 1.77
C ASP A 19 -14.74 26.75 0.49
N VAL A 20 -15.57 25.71 0.52
CA VAL A 20 -15.75 24.80 -0.63
C VAL A 20 -16.51 25.51 -1.74
N THR A 21 -15.84 25.77 -2.87
CA THR A 21 -16.44 26.41 -4.05
C THR A 21 -16.24 25.57 -5.31
N ALA A 22 -17.15 25.70 -6.28
CA ALA A 22 -17.02 25.02 -7.58
C ALA A 22 -15.76 25.44 -8.34
N GLU A 23 -15.30 26.68 -8.18
CA GLU A 23 -14.04 27.17 -8.76
C GLU A 23 -12.82 26.58 -8.04
N GLY A 24 -12.86 26.52 -6.69
CA GLY A 24 -11.83 25.87 -5.88
C GLY A 24 -11.63 24.41 -6.26
N ILE A 25 -12.72 23.64 -6.39
CA ILE A 25 -12.66 22.21 -6.77
C ILE A 25 -11.99 22.03 -8.15
N LYS A 26 -12.22 22.94 -9.11
CA LYS A 26 -11.61 22.88 -10.44
C LYS A 26 -10.11 23.21 -10.46
N SER A 27 -9.56 23.77 -9.36
CA SER A 27 -8.15 24.18 -9.28
C SER A 27 -7.20 23.12 -8.71
N GLY A 28 -7.72 22.01 -8.18
CA GLY A 28 -6.92 20.87 -7.69
C GLY A 28 -6.30 20.01 -8.80
N ALA A 29 -5.25 19.25 -8.50
CA ALA A 29 -4.71 18.22 -9.41
C ALA A 29 -5.83 17.21 -9.74
N PRO A 30 -6.06 16.81 -11.01
CA PRO A 30 -7.31 16.18 -11.42
C PRO A 30 -7.46 14.79 -10.78
N PRO A 31 -8.19 14.66 -9.67
CA PRO A 31 -8.39 13.36 -9.07
C PRO A 31 -9.47 12.63 -9.88
N LYS A 32 -9.47 11.30 -9.83
CA LYS A 32 -10.50 10.51 -10.55
C LYS A 32 -11.83 10.49 -9.80
N PHE A 33 -11.82 10.83 -8.51
CA PHE A 33 -13.01 11.15 -7.73
C PHE A 33 -12.71 12.23 -6.69
N VAL A 34 -13.75 12.93 -6.26
CA VAL A 34 -13.68 13.93 -5.19
C VAL A 34 -14.63 13.51 -4.08
N ILE A 35 -14.17 13.55 -2.83
CA ILE A 35 -15.01 13.53 -1.65
C ILE A 35 -15.27 14.99 -1.28
N ILE A 36 -16.54 15.38 -1.40
CA ILE A 36 -16.99 16.68 -0.93
C ILE A 36 -17.44 16.46 0.51
N ASP A 37 -16.64 16.96 1.45
CA ASP A 37 -16.97 16.91 2.86
C ASP A 37 -17.98 18.01 3.22
N ASP A 38 -19.06 17.62 3.88
CA ASP A 38 -20.21 18.46 4.21
C ASP A 38 -20.20 18.97 5.66
N GLY A 39 -19.19 18.64 6.48
CA GLY A 39 -19.23 18.97 7.91
C GLY A 39 -19.22 20.48 8.24
N TRP A 40 -19.12 21.35 7.22
CA TRP A 40 -19.18 22.81 7.36
C TRP A 40 -20.04 23.53 6.33
N GLN A 41 -20.71 22.84 5.40
CA GLN A 41 -21.43 23.56 4.34
C GLN A 41 -22.74 24.14 4.87
N SER A 42 -23.09 25.31 4.32
CA SER A 42 -24.43 25.85 4.42
C SER A 42 -25.14 25.54 3.11
N VAL A 43 -26.11 24.62 3.15
CA VAL A 43 -26.95 24.33 1.99
C VAL A 43 -28.09 25.34 1.91
N GLY A 44 -28.35 25.87 0.72
CA GLY A 44 -29.58 26.59 0.45
C GLY A 44 -30.75 25.60 0.47
N MET A 45 -31.69 25.78 1.39
CA MET A 45 -32.89 24.93 1.48
C MET A 45 -33.86 25.27 0.35
N ASP A 46 -34.32 24.25 -0.39
CA ASP A 46 -35.47 24.42 -1.29
C ASP A 46 -36.71 24.78 -0.45
N PRO A 47 -37.65 25.61 -0.94
CA PRO A 47 -38.80 26.09 -0.16
C PRO A 47 -39.69 24.97 0.44
N THR A 48 -39.62 23.77 -0.12
CA THR A 48 -40.40 22.59 0.26
C THR A 48 -39.59 21.54 1.02
N SER A 49 -38.30 21.78 1.24
CA SER A 49 -37.41 20.85 1.94
C SER A 49 -37.54 20.99 3.46
N THR A 50 -37.38 19.88 4.17
CA THR A 50 -37.30 19.85 5.64
C THR A 50 -35.88 19.46 6.02
N GLU A 51 -35.25 20.22 6.91
CA GLU A 51 -33.88 19.96 7.35
C GLU A 51 -33.83 18.60 8.07
N ALA A 52 -32.90 17.76 7.66
CA ALA A 52 -32.62 16.49 8.33
C ALA A 52 -31.11 16.34 8.48
N LYS A 53 -30.64 16.32 9.73
CA LYS A 53 -29.23 16.07 10.05
C LYS A 53 -28.99 14.56 10.04
N PHE A 54 -28.17 14.10 9.12
CA PHE A 54 -27.69 12.73 9.07
C PHE A 54 -26.16 12.76 9.16
N ASP A 55 -25.60 12.24 10.25
CA ASP A 55 -24.14 12.16 10.45
C ASP A 55 -23.47 11.07 9.58
N ASP A 56 -24.25 10.27 8.84
CA ASP A 56 -23.74 9.10 8.10
C ASP A 56 -24.45 8.94 6.74
N THR A 57 -24.30 9.90 5.81
CA THR A 57 -24.70 9.68 4.42
C THR A 57 -23.49 9.32 3.56
N ALA A 58 -23.13 8.04 3.55
CA ALA A 58 -22.37 7.46 2.46
C ALA A 58 -23.21 6.43 1.70
N ASN A 59 -23.02 6.42 0.39
CA ASN A 59 -23.61 5.55 -0.63
C ASN A 59 -23.29 4.05 -0.41
N SER A 60 -23.64 3.52 0.76
CA SER A 60 -23.27 2.18 1.26
C SER A 60 -23.75 1.07 0.34
N LYS A 61 -24.87 1.28 -0.36
CA LYS A 61 -25.40 0.36 -1.38
C LYS A 61 -24.51 0.21 -2.62
N LYS A 62 -23.60 1.16 -2.90
CA LYS A 62 -22.72 1.12 -4.09
C LYS A 62 -21.24 1.03 -3.74
N ALA A 63 -20.78 1.68 -2.67
CA ALA A 63 -19.36 1.73 -2.31
C ALA A 63 -18.96 0.71 -1.23
N ALA A 64 -19.89 0.37 -0.33
CA ALA A 64 -19.65 -0.50 0.84
C ALA A 64 -18.39 -0.13 1.64
N THR A 65 -18.08 1.17 1.75
CA THR A 65 -16.96 1.71 2.53
C THR A 65 -17.43 2.19 3.91
N VAL A 66 -16.58 2.06 4.93
CA VAL A 66 -16.83 2.57 6.29
C VAL A 66 -15.56 3.18 6.87
N ARG A 67 -15.69 4.35 7.50
CA ARG A 67 -14.57 5.04 8.12
C ARG A 67 -14.03 4.24 9.31
N ALA A 68 -12.72 3.98 9.34
CA ALA A 68 -12.09 2.99 10.22
C ALA A 68 -11.53 3.56 11.54
N SER A 69 -11.50 4.87 11.73
CA SER A 69 -10.97 5.54 12.92
C SER A 69 -11.79 6.78 13.28
N ASP A 70 -11.27 7.65 14.14
CA ASP A 70 -11.68 9.06 14.16
C ASP A 70 -11.02 9.81 12.99
N ASP A 71 -11.24 11.13 12.89
CA ASP A 71 -10.65 11.97 11.84
C ASP A 71 -9.11 11.87 11.84
N PHE A 72 -8.50 12.01 10.67
CA PHE A 72 -7.09 12.28 10.53
C PHE A 72 -6.78 13.72 10.97
N PHE A 73 -5.93 13.88 11.99
CA PHE A 73 -5.56 15.18 12.55
C PHE A 73 -4.10 15.56 12.19
N PRO A 74 -3.83 16.13 11.01
CA PRO A 74 -2.47 16.40 10.53
C PRO A 74 -1.66 17.33 11.44
N ARG A 75 -2.34 18.20 12.19
CA ARG A 75 -1.72 19.19 13.08
C ARG A 75 -1.52 18.69 14.51
N ASP A 76 -2.01 17.50 14.85
CA ASP A 76 -1.79 16.87 16.15
C ASP A 76 -0.71 15.79 16.02
N PRO A 77 0.53 16.06 16.47
CA PRO A 77 1.61 15.09 16.39
C PRO A 77 1.33 13.79 17.15
N ALA A 78 0.48 13.82 18.17
CA ALA A 78 0.09 12.63 18.92
C ALA A 78 -0.77 11.68 18.09
N SER A 79 -1.51 12.20 17.10
CA SER A 79 -2.49 11.43 16.34
C SER A 79 -1.86 10.46 15.34
N HIS A 80 -0.67 10.73 14.79
CA HIS A 80 -0.15 10.00 13.63
C HIS A 80 0.05 8.50 13.88
N THR A 81 0.74 8.12 14.95
CA THR A 81 0.99 6.71 15.25
C THR A 81 -0.27 6.01 15.76
N ILE A 82 -1.09 6.72 16.55
CA ILE A 82 -2.38 6.24 17.05
C ILE A 82 -3.32 5.95 15.88
N HIS A 83 -3.36 6.82 14.88
CA HIS A 83 -4.20 6.67 13.70
C HIS A 83 -3.87 5.36 12.98
N ILE A 84 -2.60 5.10 12.66
CA ILE A 84 -2.21 3.88 11.92
C ILE A 84 -2.55 2.62 12.72
N ALA A 85 -2.28 2.61 14.03
CA ALA A 85 -2.72 1.52 14.89
C ALA A 85 -4.24 1.37 14.88
N SER A 86 -5.00 2.45 15.07
CA SER A 86 -6.48 2.39 15.13
C SER A 86 -7.09 1.84 13.85
N VAL A 87 -6.70 2.36 12.68
CA VAL A 87 -7.25 1.90 11.39
C VAL A 87 -6.90 0.44 11.12
N ALA A 88 -5.69 -0.01 11.47
CA ALA A 88 -5.27 -1.40 11.28
C ALA A 88 -6.08 -2.36 12.17
N TYR A 89 -6.15 -2.09 13.49
CA TYR A 89 -6.88 -2.96 14.41
C TYR A 89 -8.39 -2.96 14.15
N ASN A 90 -8.99 -1.79 13.85
CA ASN A 90 -10.42 -1.71 13.53
C ASN A 90 -10.74 -2.44 12.21
N SER A 91 -9.79 -2.49 11.26
CA SER A 91 -9.96 -3.22 9.99
C SER A 91 -10.10 -4.73 10.17
N VAL A 92 -9.68 -5.31 11.31
CA VAL A 92 -9.91 -6.73 11.63
C VAL A 92 -11.40 -7.05 11.72
N PHE A 93 -12.18 -6.14 12.32
CA PHE A 93 -13.63 -6.32 12.45
C PHE A 93 -14.38 -5.73 11.25
N LEU A 94 -14.12 -4.46 10.92
CA LEU A 94 -14.84 -3.74 9.87
C LEU A 94 -14.67 -4.41 8.51
N GLY A 95 -13.47 -4.94 8.24
CA GLY A 95 -13.09 -5.58 6.99
C GLY A 95 -13.85 -6.86 6.65
N GLU A 96 -14.62 -7.42 7.58
CA GLU A 96 -15.46 -8.60 7.34
C GLU A 96 -16.76 -8.26 6.60
N PHE A 97 -17.21 -7.00 6.64
CA PHE A 97 -18.51 -6.60 6.09
C PHE A 97 -18.46 -5.35 5.20
N MET A 98 -17.48 -4.47 5.39
CA MET A 98 -17.28 -3.27 4.58
C MET A 98 -15.79 -3.04 4.31
N LEU A 99 -15.46 -2.30 3.25
CA LEU A 99 -14.09 -1.86 3.05
C LEU A 99 -13.75 -0.76 4.06
N PRO A 100 -12.75 -0.94 4.93
CA PRO A 100 -12.33 0.12 5.83
C PRO A 100 -11.68 1.26 5.04
N ASP A 101 -12.19 2.47 5.24
CA ASP A 101 -11.59 3.71 4.79
C ASP A 101 -10.66 4.24 5.89
N TRP A 102 -9.39 4.41 5.55
CA TRP A 102 -8.34 4.83 6.48
C TRP A 102 -8.17 6.34 6.53
N ASP A 103 -9.15 7.06 6.00
CA ASP A 103 -9.21 8.52 5.91
C ASP A 103 -8.13 9.11 4.96
N MET A 104 -8.33 10.37 4.61
CA MET A 104 -7.37 11.16 3.86
C MET A 104 -6.01 11.24 4.59
N PHE A 105 -5.00 11.70 3.87
CA PHE A 105 -3.75 12.15 4.46
C PHE A 105 -3.20 13.35 3.68
N HIS A 106 -2.17 14.00 4.23
CA HIS A 106 -1.47 15.09 3.53
C HIS A 106 -0.21 14.53 2.88
N SER A 107 -0.07 14.72 1.57
CA SER A 107 1.14 14.36 0.82
C SER A 107 2.32 15.27 1.16
N LEU A 108 2.07 16.56 1.40
CA LEU A 108 3.08 17.53 1.80
C LEU A 108 3.14 17.66 3.33
N HIS A 109 3.66 16.63 4.00
CA HIS A 109 3.75 16.58 5.45
C HIS A 109 4.97 15.76 5.92
N PRO A 110 5.62 16.07 7.07
CA PRO A 110 6.74 15.27 7.58
C PRO A 110 6.43 13.78 7.80
N MET A 111 5.15 13.44 8.03
CA MET A 111 4.66 12.07 8.19
C MET A 111 4.02 11.49 6.92
N ALA A 112 4.16 12.17 5.76
CA ALA A 112 3.46 11.79 4.53
C ALA A 112 3.84 10.41 4.03
N GLU A 113 5.13 10.06 4.03
CA GLU A 113 5.57 8.72 3.61
C GLU A 113 5.09 7.63 4.58
N TYR A 114 5.10 7.92 5.89
CA TYR A 114 4.62 7.01 6.93
C TYR A 114 3.14 6.67 6.75
N HIS A 115 2.30 7.68 6.49
CA HIS A 115 0.88 7.46 6.17
C HIS A 115 0.69 6.84 4.78
N GLY A 116 1.42 7.30 3.76
CA GLY A 116 1.36 6.76 2.41
C GLY A 116 1.64 5.26 2.37
N ALA A 117 2.73 4.82 3.01
CA ALA A 117 3.07 3.41 3.15
C ALA A 117 1.94 2.60 3.80
N ALA A 118 1.35 3.10 4.89
CA ALA A 118 0.21 2.44 5.53
C ALA A 118 -1.00 2.32 4.59
N ARG A 119 -1.34 3.36 3.81
CA ARG A 119 -2.43 3.27 2.82
C ARG A 119 -2.12 2.27 1.69
N ALA A 120 -0.85 2.15 1.28
CA ALA A 120 -0.43 1.18 0.27
C ALA A 120 -0.69 -0.27 0.71
N VAL A 121 -0.46 -0.56 2.00
CA VAL A 121 -0.67 -1.88 2.61
C VAL A 121 -2.12 -2.06 3.09
N GLY A 122 -2.83 -0.98 3.41
CA GLY A 122 -4.18 -1.03 4.01
C GLY A 122 -5.28 -1.55 3.09
N GLY A 123 -5.05 -1.58 1.77
CA GLY A 123 -6.05 -1.99 0.78
C GLY A 123 -7.28 -1.07 0.72
N CYS A 124 -7.18 0.09 1.36
CA CYS A 124 -8.18 1.15 1.42
C CYS A 124 -8.10 2.08 0.21
N THR A 125 -9.03 3.01 0.13
CA THR A 125 -8.97 4.13 -0.82
C THR A 125 -7.80 5.05 -0.52
N ILE A 126 -7.16 5.57 -1.57
CA ILE A 126 -6.07 6.52 -1.44
C ILE A 126 -6.56 7.86 -1.95
N TYR A 127 -6.74 8.81 -1.04
CA TYR A 127 -7.08 10.17 -1.36
C TYR A 127 -6.38 11.12 -0.39
N VAL A 128 -6.10 12.32 -0.86
CA VAL A 128 -5.44 13.36 -0.06
C VAL A 128 -6.35 14.54 0.19
N SER A 129 -5.99 15.41 1.13
CA SER A 129 -6.71 16.66 1.41
C SER A 129 -5.78 17.88 1.40
N ASP A 130 -4.60 17.75 0.79
CA ASP A 130 -3.69 18.88 0.55
C ASP A 130 -4.42 20.02 -0.17
N LYS A 131 -4.00 21.24 0.14
CA LYS A 131 -4.48 22.44 -0.57
C LYS A 131 -4.08 22.36 -2.05
N PRO A 132 -4.91 22.88 -2.99
CA PRO A 132 -4.54 22.96 -4.39
C PRO A 132 -3.15 23.58 -4.58
N GLY A 133 -2.32 22.95 -5.41
CA GLY A 133 -0.95 23.37 -5.68
C GLY A 133 0.08 23.04 -4.58
N ASN A 134 -0.33 22.44 -3.46
CA ASN A 134 0.55 22.10 -2.32
C ASN A 134 0.67 20.58 -2.15
N HIS A 135 0.90 19.86 -3.25
CA HIS A 135 1.08 18.41 -3.24
C HIS A 135 2.56 18.03 -3.28
N ASP A 136 2.93 16.96 -2.57
CA ASP A 136 4.22 16.30 -2.77
C ASP A 136 4.07 15.17 -3.79
N PHE A 137 4.45 15.46 -5.04
CA PHE A 137 4.36 14.49 -6.12
C PHE A 137 5.34 13.32 -5.99
N ASP A 138 6.41 13.46 -5.22
CA ASP A 138 7.38 12.37 -5.03
C ASP A 138 6.83 11.32 -4.06
N VAL A 139 6.05 11.74 -3.06
CA VAL A 139 5.24 10.83 -2.24
C VAL A 139 4.11 10.21 -3.08
N LEU A 140 3.36 11.02 -3.84
CA LEU A 140 2.21 10.52 -4.61
C LEU A 140 2.59 9.50 -5.68
N LYS A 141 3.74 9.67 -6.37
CA LYS A 141 4.25 8.71 -7.36
C LYS A 141 4.58 7.33 -6.77
N LYS A 142 4.77 7.22 -5.44
CA LYS A 142 4.95 5.93 -4.75
C LYS A 142 3.63 5.17 -4.54
N LEU A 143 2.49 5.80 -4.82
CA LEU A 143 1.13 5.29 -4.56
C LEU A 143 0.23 5.25 -5.81
N VAL A 144 0.41 6.22 -6.70
CA VAL A 144 -0.49 6.52 -7.82
C VAL A 144 0.26 6.40 -9.14
N LEU A 145 -0.33 5.66 -10.08
CA LEU A 145 0.16 5.55 -11.46
C LEU A 145 -0.20 6.81 -12.26
N PRO A 146 0.48 7.09 -13.40
CA PRO A 146 0.21 8.29 -14.19
C PRO A 146 -1.23 8.41 -14.71
N ASP A 147 -1.93 7.28 -14.88
CA ASP A 147 -3.34 7.28 -15.27
C ASP A 147 -4.30 7.58 -14.11
N GLY A 148 -3.78 7.84 -12.91
CA GLY A 148 -4.54 8.10 -11.69
C GLY A 148 -5.04 6.84 -10.99
N SER A 149 -4.76 5.64 -11.49
CA SER A 149 -5.09 4.40 -10.80
C SER A 149 -4.07 4.08 -9.70
N THR A 150 -4.47 3.28 -8.71
CA THR A 150 -3.63 2.87 -7.60
C THR A 150 -3.31 1.38 -7.69
N LEU A 151 -2.18 0.99 -7.09
CA LEU A 151 -1.85 -0.41 -6.84
C LEU A 151 -2.48 -0.87 -5.52
N ARG A 152 -3.79 -0.71 -5.35
CA ARG A 152 -4.50 -1.08 -4.12
C ARG A 152 -4.36 -2.58 -3.83
N ALA A 153 -3.97 -2.92 -2.61
CA ALA A 153 -3.99 -4.31 -2.15
C ALA A 153 -5.43 -4.86 -2.05
N LYS A 154 -5.59 -6.17 -2.13
CA LYS A 154 -6.89 -6.82 -2.39
C LYS A 154 -7.80 -6.88 -1.17
N LEU A 155 -7.23 -7.09 0.00
CA LEU A 155 -7.95 -7.30 1.25
C LEU A 155 -7.96 -5.99 2.07
N PRO A 156 -8.77 -5.89 3.13
CA PRO A 156 -8.52 -4.94 4.20
C PRO A 156 -7.18 -5.28 4.88
N GLY A 157 -6.31 -4.30 5.06
CA GLY A 157 -5.04 -4.48 5.77
C GLY A 157 -5.27 -4.78 7.25
N ARG A 158 -4.55 -5.76 7.79
CA ARG A 158 -4.74 -6.25 9.16
C ARG A 158 -3.42 -6.41 9.88
N PRO A 159 -3.39 -6.25 11.21
CA PRO A 159 -2.27 -6.67 12.01
C PRO A 159 -1.90 -8.13 11.72
N THR A 160 -0.61 -8.44 11.70
CA THR A 160 -0.12 -9.81 11.69
C THR A 160 -0.52 -10.52 12.99
N ARG A 161 -0.56 -11.85 12.97
CA ARG A 161 -1.08 -12.64 14.09
C ARG A 161 -0.26 -12.49 15.37
N ASP A 162 1.04 -12.31 15.23
CA ASP A 162 2.01 -12.17 16.32
C ASP A 162 1.87 -10.82 17.06
N CYS A 163 1.47 -9.74 16.37
CA CYS A 163 1.24 -8.43 17.00
C CYS A 163 -0.24 -8.13 17.32
N LEU A 164 -1.18 -9.02 16.95
CA LEU A 164 -2.63 -8.80 17.10
C LEU A 164 -3.10 -8.48 18.54
N PHE A 165 -2.35 -8.90 19.56
CA PHE A 165 -2.67 -8.63 20.98
C PHE A 165 -1.67 -7.71 21.67
N SER A 166 -0.73 -7.12 20.93
CA SER A 166 0.22 -6.14 21.45
C SER A 166 -0.37 -4.72 21.52
N ASP A 167 0.26 -3.83 22.28
CA ASP A 167 -0.04 -2.39 22.24
C ASP A 167 1.16 -1.66 21.58
N PRO A 168 1.19 -1.59 20.24
CA PRO A 168 2.34 -1.05 19.51
C PRO A 168 2.53 0.46 19.72
N THR A 169 1.67 1.10 20.51
CA THR A 169 1.69 2.53 20.80
C THR A 169 2.24 2.85 22.20
N ARG A 170 2.34 1.86 23.10
CA ARG A 170 2.71 2.08 24.51
C ARG A 170 3.67 1.07 25.11
N ASP A 171 3.72 -0.18 24.62
CA ASP A 171 4.43 -1.26 25.31
C ASP A 171 5.96 -1.11 25.28
N GLY A 172 6.50 -0.24 24.43
CA GLY A 172 7.93 -0.01 24.28
C GLY A 172 8.70 -1.20 23.70
N THR A 173 8.02 -2.21 23.15
CA THR A 173 8.64 -3.45 22.69
C THR A 173 8.12 -3.96 21.34
N SER A 174 6.90 -3.61 20.93
CA SER A 174 6.30 -4.14 19.71
C SER A 174 6.32 -3.13 18.55
N LEU A 175 6.58 -3.64 17.36
CA LEU A 175 6.24 -2.98 16.09
C LEU A 175 4.81 -3.34 15.71
N LEU A 176 4.15 -2.45 14.98
CA LEU A 176 2.91 -2.78 14.30
C LEU A 176 3.26 -3.33 12.93
N GLU A 177 2.88 -4.57 12.68
CA GLU A 177 3.06 -5.24 11.39
C GLU A 177 1.69 -5.41 10.74
N ILE A 178 1.53 -4.95 9.50
CA ILE A 178 0.29 -4.96 8.75
C ILE A 178 0.51 -5.76 7.47
N TRP A 179 -0.31 -6.76 7.20
CA TRP A 179 -0.20 -7.57 5.98
C TRP A 179 -1.40 -7.40 5.07
N ASN A 180 -1.17 -7.67 3.78
CA ASN A 180 -2.19 -7.74 2.75
C ASN A 180 -1.74 -8.59 1.54
N MET A 181 -2.64 -8.80 0.58
CA MET A 181 -2.42 -9.60 -0.62
C MET A 181 -2.57 -8.78 -1.90
N ASN A 182 -1.74 -9.11 -2.88
CA ASN A 182 -1.91 -8.75 -4.29
C ASN A 182 -2.38 -9.97 -5.10
N ASP A 183 -2.44 -9.86 -6.42
CA ASP A 183 -2.88 -10.96 -7.28
C ASP A 183 -1.91 -12.16 -7.27
N VAL A 184 -0.61 -11.90 -7.10
CA VAL A 184 0.44 -12.95 -7.22
C VAL A 184 1.40 -13.01 -6.03
N ASN A 185 1.39 -12.01 -5.14
CA ASN A 185 2.32 -11.91 -4.01
C ASN A 185 1.67 -11.18 -2.83
N GLY A 186 2.39 -11.09 -1.71
CA GLY A 186 1.98 -10.37 -0.51
C GLY A 186 2.64 -9.01 -0.36
N VAL A 187 2.09 -8.18 0.52
CA VAL A 187 2.73 -6.95 0.99
C VAL A 187 2.66 -6.90 2.52
N LEU A 188 3.77 -6.52 3.16
CA LEU A 188 3.91 -6.40 4.60
C LEU A 188 4.46 -5.01 4.94
N GLY A 189 3.75 -4.22 5.73
CA GLY A 189 4.22 -2.95 6.27
C GLY A 189 4.57 -3.08 7.75
N VAL A 190 5.73 -2.56 8.15
CA VAL A 190 6.20 -2.59 9.55
C VAL A 190 6.37 -1.17 10.04
N PHE A 191 5.76 -0.83 11.17
CA PHE A 191 5.68 0.54 11.66
C PHE A 191 6.04 0.62 13.15
N ASN A 192 6.95 1.51 13.50
CA ASN A 192 7.15 1.87 14.91
C ASN A 192 6.12 2.95 15.31
N CYS A 193 5.11 2.55 16.10
CA CYS A 193 4.00 3.39 16.51
C CYS A 193 4.12 3.95 17.94
N GLN A 194 5.27 3.74 18.61
CA GLN A 194 5.44 4.01 20.03
C GLN A 194 5.38 5.51 20.38
N GLY A 195 4.95 5.80 21.61
CA GLY A 195 5.11 7.10 22.29
C GLY A 195 3.89 8.01 22.34
N ALA A 196 2.81 7.69 21.62
CA ALA A 196 1.55 8.42 21.71
C ALA A 196 0.37 7.46 21.86
N SER A 197 -0.65 7.85 22.63
CA SER A 197 -1.84 7.02 22.81
C SER A 197 -3.09 7.81 23.22
N TRP A 198 -4.27 7.20 23.03
CA TRP A 198 -5.52 7.78 23.50
C TRP A 198 -5.60 7.77 25.03
N CYS A 199 -5.84 8.94 25.61
CA CYS A 199 -6.01 9.13 27.04
C CYS A 199 -7.50 9.17 27.40
N ARG A 200 -8.00 8.14 28.09
CA ARG A 200 -9.40 8.05 28.51
C ARG A 200 -9.81 9.13 29.52
N THR A 201 -8.89 9.60 30.36
CA THR A 201 -9.18 10.61 31.39
C THR A 201 -9.36 12.01 30.78
N SER A 202 -8.51 12.37 29.82
CA SER A 202 -8.54 13.70 29.20
C SER A 202 -9.30 13.72 27.86
N ILE A 203 -9.76 12.56 27.39
CA ILE A 203 -10.54 12.36 26.15
C ILE A 203 -9.82 13.03 24.96
N LYS A 204 -8.52 12.71 24.81
CA LYS A 204 -7.69 13.19 23.69
C LYS A 204 -6.48 12.29 23.45
N ASN A 205 -5.88 12.43 22.28
CA ASN A 205 -4.56 11.88 21.97
C ASN A 205 -3.49 12.60 22.80
N LEU A 206 -2.56 11.84 23.37
CA LEU A 206 -1.44 12.37 24.13
C LEU A 206 -0.14 11.68 23.74
N ILE A 207 0.91 12.48 23.56
CA ILE A 207 2.28 11.97 23.60
C ILE A 207 2.61 11.71 25.07
N HIS A 208 2.77 10.43 25.41
CA HIS A 208 3.12 10.00 26.76
C HIS A 208 4.63 9.75 26.90
N ASP A 209 5.32 9.53 25.79
CA ASP A 209 6.78 9.44 25.70
C ASP A 209 7.29 10.26 24.51
N GLN A 210 8.14 11.26 24.79
CA GLN A 210 8.72 12.15 23.78
C GLN A 210 9.89 11.50 23.03
N GLN A 211 10.51 10.46 23.61
CA GLN A 211 11.68 9.77 23.06
C GLN A 211 11.50 8.25 23.19
N PRO A 212 10.46 7.68 22.55
CA PRO A 212 10.22 6.26 22.63
C PRO A 212 11.40 5.47 22.05
N PRO A 213 11.56 4.18 22.43
CA PRO A 213 12.71 3.41 22.02
C PRO A 213 12.68 3.06 20.53
N THR A 214 13.89 2.85 19.99
CA THR A 214 14.07 2.05 18.77
C THR A 214 13.67 0.61 19.08
N ILE A 215 12.81 0.03 18.26
CA ILE A 215 12.32 -1.34 18.46
C ILE A 215 13.02 -2.27 17.47
N SER A 216 13.45 -3.43 17.97
CA SER A 216 13.94 -4.54 17.15
C SER A 216 12.91 -5.67 17.17
N SER A 217 12.54 -6.18 15.99
CA SER A 217 11.65 -7.33 15.79
C SER A 217 12.25 -8.29 14.76
N THR A 218 11.51 -9.33 14.41
CA THR A 218 11.82 -10.19 13.27
C THR A 218 10.57 -10.38 12.42
N ILE A 219 10.72 -10.35 11.11
CA ILE A 219 9.65 -10.60 10.14
C ILE A 219 9.90 -11.90 9.38
N GLN A 220 8.84 -12.54 8.90
CA GLN A 220 8.91 -13.82 8.18
C GLN A 220 7.81 -13.88 7.10
N PRO A 221 7.95 -14.73 6.08
CA PRO A 221 6.97 -14.79 4.99
C PRO A 221 5.56 -15.18 5.45
N THR A 222 5.44 -15.96 6.53
CA THR A 222 4.15 -16.40 7.09
C THR A 222 3.37 -15.30 7.79
N ASP A 223 3.97 -14.12 8.02
CA ASP A 223 3.25 -12.97 8.54
C ASP A 223 2.24 -12.44 7.52
N VAL A 224 2.40 -12.80 6.23
CA VAL A 224 1.37 -12.69 5.20
C VAL A 224 0.51 -13.97 5.18
N GLU A 225 -0.58 -13.98 5.94
CA GLU A 225 -1.42 -15.16 6.22
C GLU A 225 -1.85 -15.96 4.98
N HIS A 226 -2.12 -15.28 3.87
CA HIS A 226 -2.68 -15.88 2.65
C HIS A 226 -1.67 -16.05 1.52
N LEU A 227 -0.38 -15.92 1.78
CA LEU A 227 0.67 -16.05 0.76
C LEU A 227 0.65 -17.41 0.05
N HIS A 228 0.31 -18.47 0.77
CA HIS A 228 0.19 -19.83 0.20
C HIS A 228 -0.88 -19.93 -0.89
N ASN A 229 -1.89 -19.04 -0.91
CA ASN A 229 -2.96 -19.04 -1.92
C ASN A 229 -2.48 -18.52 -3.28
N THR A 230 -1.40 -17.73 -3.33
CA THR A 230 -0.79 -17.25 -4.58
C THR A 230 0.36 -18.13 -5.04
N ALA A 231 0.80 -19.08 -4.20
CA ALA A 231 1.81 -20.06 -4.53
C ALA A 231 1.20 -21.26 -5.29
N TRP A 232 2.06 -22.10 -5.88
CA TRP A 232 1.64 -23.30 -6.59
C TRP A 232 1.53 -24.51 -5.64
N SER A 233 0.86 -25.57 -6.12
CA SER A 233 0.83 -26.85 -5.42
C SER A 233 2.23 -27.43 -5.27
N GLY A 234 2.72 -27.57 -4.03
CA GLY A 234 4.06 -28.07 -3.73
C GLY A 234 5.12 -26.99 -3.54
N TRP A 235 4.73 -25.73 -3.30
CA TRP A 235 5.64 -24.71 -2.79
C TRP A 235 6.28 -25.14 -1.46
N ASN A 236 7.60 -25.01 -1.37
CA ASN A 236 8.40 -25.39 -0.19
C ASN A 236 8.48 -24.28 0.87
N GLY A 237 7.86 -23.13 0.61
CA GLY A 237 7.84 -21.99 1.50
C GLY A 237 8.94 -20.95 1.32
N ASP A 238 9.88 -21.17 0.39
CA ASP A 238 10.93 -20.19 0.10
C ASP A 238 10.34 -18.92 -0.52
N CYS A 239 10.79 -17.78 -0.01
CA CYS A 239 10.37 -16.45 -0.44
C CYS A 239 11.56 -15.54 -0.70
N ILE A 240 11.27 -14.52 -1.50
CA ILE A 240 12.06 -13.29 -1.56
C ILE A 240 11.20 -12.18 -0.98
N MET A 241 11.77 -11.44 -0.05
CA MET A 241 11.24 -10.19 0.46
C MET A 241 12.04 -9.04 -0.13
N TYR A 242 11.37 -8.09 -0.80
CA TYR A 242 12.02 -6.87 -1.28
C TYR A 242 11.75 -5.72 -0.32
N SER A 243 12.81 -5.18 0.29
CA SER A 243 12.75 -4.02 1.17
C SER A 243 12.62 -2.73 0.34
N HIS A 244 11.54 -1.98 0.50
CA HIS A 244 11.28 -0.82 -0.35
C HIS A 244 12.14 0.39 -0.01
N ARG A 245 12.46 0.63 1.27
CA ARG A 245 13.39 1.71 1.65
C ARG A 245 14.84 1.25 1.60
N GLY A 246 15.11 -0.01 1.92
CA GLY A 246 16.46 -0.60 1.79
C GLY A 246 16.90 -0.76 0.34
N GLY A 247 15.95 -1.04 -0.57
CA GLY A 247 16.22 -1.23 -2.00
C GLY A 247 16.85 -2.59 -2.32
N GLU A 248 16.67 -3.59 -1.47
CA GLU A 248 17.41 -4.86 -1.49
C GLU A 248 16.49 -6.09 -1.41
N LEU A 249 16.97 -7.21 -1.97
CA LEU A 249 16.31 -8.51 -1.87
C LEU A 249 16.83 -9.28 -0.66
N ILE A 250 15.91 -9.90 0.07
CA ILE A 250 16.17 -10.72 1.24
C ILE A 250 15.60 -12.11 0.94
N ASN A 251 16.46 -13.12 0.93
CA ASN A 251 16.04 -14.51 0.80
C ASN A 251 15.63 -15.04 2.18
N VAL A 252 14.38 -15.50 2.29
CA VAL A 252 13.81 -16.00 3.54
C VAL A 252 13.10 -17.31 3.26
N GLY A 253 13.56 -18.40 3.87
CA GLY A 253 12.89 -19.69 3.84
C GLY A 253 11.64 -19.71 4.73
N MET A 254 10.78 -20.72 4.56
CA MET A 254 9.45 -20.79 5.18
C MET A 254 9.40 -20.58 6.70
N ASN A 255 10.47 -20.96 7.40
CA ASN A 255 10.56 -20.94 8.86
C ASN A 255 11.78 -20.14 9.34
N THR A 256 12.29 -19.26 8.50
CA THR A 256 13.34 -18.33 8.87
C THR A 256 12.75 -16.95 9.01
N SER A 257 13.30 -16.16 9.92
CA SER A 257 12.92 -14.77 10.09
C SER A 257 14.10 -13.85 9.75
N HIS A 258 13.77 -12.63 9.36
CA HIS A 258 14.71 -11.57 9.07
C HIS A 258 14.62 -10.51 10.17
N PRO A 259 15.75 -10.11 10.80
CA PRO A 259 15.72 -9.08 11.81
C PRO A 259 15.40 -7.70 11.21
N ILE A 260 14.63 -6.90 11.92
CA ILE A 260 14.35 -5.51 11.55
C ILE A 260 14.50 -4.61 12.78
N GLN A 261 14.95 -3.39 12.56
CA GLN A 261 15.06 -2.37 13.60
C GLN A 261 14.55 -1.03 13.08
N LEU A 262 13.59 -0.42 13.80
CA LEU A 262 12.98 0.85 13.42
C LEU A 262 13.01 1.84 14.58
N LYS A 263 13.50 3.05 14.33
CA LYS A 263 13.38 4.18 15.27
C LYS A 263 11.93 4.65 15.37
N PRO A 264 11.58 5.46 16.38
CA PRO A 264 10.26 6.07 16.47
C PRO A 264 9.81 6.72 15.17
N ARG A 265 8.58 6.44 14.73
CA ARG A 265 7.98 6.97 13.49
C ARG A 265 8.71 6.56 12.20
N GLU A 266 9.63 5.60 12.27
CA GLU A 266 10.12 4.92 11.08
C GLU A 266 9.20 3.76 10.69
N PHE A 267 9.30 3.36 9.43
CA PHE A 267 8.54 2.28 8.84
C PHE A 267 9.38 1.59 7.77
N GLU A 268 8.98 0.39 7.38
CA GLU A 268 9.45 -0.31 6.17
C GLU A 268 8.26 -0.98 5.48
N VAL A 269 8.34 -1.18 4.16
CA VAL A 269 7.38 -1.99 3.41
C VAL A 269 8.14 -3.08 2.67
N PHE A 270 7.61 -4.29 2.69
CA PHE A 270 8.13 -5.44 1.99
C PHE A 270 7.12 -5.95 0.97
N THR A 271 7.57 -6.17 -0.25
CA THR A 271 6.89 -7.11 -1.15
C THR A 271 7.36 -8.52 -0.81
N VAL A 272 6.44 -9.45 -0.55
CA VAL A 272 6.74 -10.83 -0.16
C VAL A 272 6.31 -11.78 -1.28
N ALA A 273 7.26 -12.36 -2.01
CA ALA A 273 7.00 -13.17 -3.20
C ALA A 273 7.54 -14.60 -3.07
N ALA A 274 6.69 -15.59 -3.32
CA ALA A 274 7.07 -16.99 -3.33
C ALA A 274 8.05 -17.31 -4.47
N VAL A 275 9.09 -18.11 -4.18
CA VAL A 275 10.17 -18.44 -5.13
C VAL A 275 9.87 -19.70 -5.92
N ARG A 276 9.54 -19.55 -7.21
CA ARG A 276 9.28 -20.69 -8.09
C ARG A 276 10.57 -21.29 -8.63
N GLN A 277 10.79 -22.58 -8.34
CA GLN A 277 11.80 -23.40 -9.03
C GLN A 277 11.30 -23.83 -10.42
N LEU A 278 12.17 -23.72 -11.41
CA LEU A 278 11.90 -24.04 -12.82
C LEU A 278 12.68 -25.28 -13.24
N ALA A 279 12.21 -25.97 -14.28
CA ALA A 279 12.77 -27.23 -14.77
C ALA A 279 14.20 -27.10 -15.32
N ASN A 280 14.65 -25.89 -15.67
CA ASN A 280 16.04 -25.61 -16.05
C ASN A 280 16.97 -25.38 -14.85
N GLY A 281 16.48 -25.48 -13.62
CA GLY A 281 17.22 -25.24 -12.38
C GLY A 281 17.27 -23.78 -11.93
N ALA A 282 16.64 -22.85 -12.66
CA ALA A 282 16.51 -21.47 -12.22
C ALA A 282 15.40 -21.33 -11.16
N ALA A 283 15.52 -20.31 -10.31
CA ALA A 283 14.52 -19.89 -9.35
C ALA A 283 14.08 -18.46 -9.68
N PHE A 284 12.79 -18.15 -9.56
CA PHE A 284 12.24 -16.85 -9.92
C PHE A 284 11.15 -16.39 -8.94
N ALA A 285 11.14 -15.11 -8.59
CA ALA A 285 10.06 -14.50 -7.79
C ALA A 285 9.73 -13.08 -8.29
N PRO A 286 8.46 -12.78 -8.64
CA PRO A 286 8.09 -11.47 -9.18
C PRO A 286 7.85 -10.43 -8.08
N ILE A 287 8.51 -9.27 -8.18
CA ILE A 287 8.44 -8.18 -7.19
C ILE A 287 7.51 -7.04 -7.64
N GLY A 288 7.62 -6.55 -8.88
CA GLY A 288 6.74 -5.52 -9.43
C GLY A 288 7.40 -4.15 -9.61
N LEU A 289 6.67 -3.06 -9.45
CA LEU A 289 7.21 -1.69 -9.60
C LEU A 289 7.95 -1.25 -8.33
N VAL A 290 9.26 -1.48 -8.27
CA VAL A 290 10.07 -1.42 -7.03
C VAL A 290 10.11 -0.05 -6.35
N LYS A 291 9.81 1.03 -7.08
CA LYS A 291 9.74 2.41 -6.56
C LYS A 291 8.37 2.76 -5.94
N MET A 292 7.39 1.86 -5.98
CA MET A 292 6.07 2.03 -5.36
C MET A 292 5.98 1.24 -4.06
N PHE A 293 5.26 1.76 -3.06
CA PHE A 293 5.12 1.09 -1.77
C PHE A 293 4.44 -0.27 -1.88
N ASN A 294 3.38 -0.40 -2.68
CA ASN A 294 2.80 -1.70 -3.02
C ASN A 294 3.21 -2.14 -4.42
N SER A 295 4.50 -2.41 -4.59
CA SER A 295 5.10 -2.83 -5.87
C SER A 295 4.41 -4.04 -6.50
N GLY A 296 4.10 -5.05 -5.68
CA GLY A 296 3.48 -6.30 -6.12
C GLY A 296 2.10 -6.13 -6.76
N GLY A 297 1.37 -5.06 -6.40
CA GLY A 297 0.05 -4.75 -6.96
C GLY A 297 0.08 -4.45 -8.46
N ALA A 298 1.25 -4.19 -9.04
CA ALA A 298 1.46 -4.02 -10.48
C ALA A 298 1.32 -5.33 -11.26
N ILE A 299 1.62 -6.48 -10.65
CA ILE A 299 1.63 -7.76 -11.36
C ILE A 299 0.23 -8.38 -11.30
N LYS A 300 -0.40 -8.55 -12.47
CA LYS A 300 -1.77 -9.07 -12.61
C LYS A 300 -1.81 -10.57 -12.83
N GLN A 301 -0.74 -11.10 -13.43
CA GLN A 301 -0.64 -12.52 -13.71
C GLN A 301 0.83 -12.92 -13.85
N VAL A 302 1.16 -14.14 -13.44
CA VAL A 302 2.41 -14.82 -13.77
C VAL A 302 2.12 -16.22 -14.27
N CYS A 303 2.80 -16.63 -15.33
CA CYS A 303 2.74 -17.97 -15.88
C CYS A 303 4.16 -18.52 -16.03
N TYR A 304 4.40 -19.69 -15.45
CA TYR A 304 5.69 -20.36 -15.48
C TYR A 304 5.65 -21.49 -16.50
N GLU A 305 6.74 -21.62 -17.27
CA GLU A 305 7.00 -22.74 -18.18
C GLU A 305 5.92 -22.95 -19.26
N SER A 306 5.24 -21.87 -19.67
CA SER A 306 4.14 -21.93 -20.64
C SER A 306 4.56 -22.39 -22.04
N LYS A 307 5.84 -22.20 -22.41
CA LYS A 307 6.38 -22.54 -23.75
C LYS A 307 7.55 -23.50 -23.71
N LYS A 308 8.46 -23.31 -22.74
CA LYS A 308 9.70 -24.07 -22.58
C LYS A 308 10.18 -23.97 -21.13
N ALA A 309 11.05 -24.89 -20.73
CA ALA A 309 11.73 -24.82 -19.43
C ALA A 309 12.46 -23.48 -19.28
N GLY A 310 12.34 -22.85 -18.11
CA GLY A 310 12.97 -21.56 -17.82
C GLY A 310 12.27 -20.33 -18.42
N HIS A 311 11.08 -20.47 -19.01
CA HIS A 311 10.31 -19.33 -19.52
C HIS A 311 9.31 -18.83 -18.48
N VAL A 312 9.26 -17.51 -18.26
CA VAL A 312 8.27 -16.86 -17.39
C VAL A 312 7.54 -15.77 -18.17
N GLU A 313 6.21 -15.77 -18.14
CA GLU A 313 5.36 -14.71 -18.70
C GLU A 313 4.67 -13.95 -17.58
N LEU A 314 4.66 -12.62 -17.65
CA LEU A 314 3.99 -11.75 -16.69
C LEU A 314 3.07 -10.76 -17.39
N ARG A 315 1.92 -10.47 -16.77
CA ARG A 315 1.10 -9.29 -17.10
C ARG A 315 1.31 -8.24 -16.03
N VAL A 316 1.77 -7.06 -16.43
CA VAL A 316 2.20 -6.00 -15.51
C VAL A 316 1.54 -4.68 -15.88
N ARG A 317 0.89 -4.03 -14.91
CA ARG A 317 0.27 -2.71 -15.06
C ARG A 317 1.17 -1.61 -14.51
N GLY A 318 1.21 -0.47 -15.20
CA GLY A 318 1.92 0.74 -14.76
C GLY A 318 3.23 0.98 -15.51
N CYS A 319 4.12 1.79 -14.92
CA CYS A 319 5.36 2.22 -15.54
C CYS A 319 6.47 2.47 -14.50
N GLY A 320 7.69 2.68 -14.98
CA GLY A 320 8.88 2.85 -14.16
C GLY A 320 9.66 1.56 -14.01
N THR A 321 10.54 1.51 -13.00
CA THR A 321 11.45 0.39 -12.79
C THR A 321 10.69 -0.83 -12.26
N PHE A 322 10.58 -1.86 -13.08
CA PHE A 322 10.08 -3.18 -12.71
C PHE A 322 11.23 -4.04 -12.20
N GLY A 323 10.97 -4.82 -11.14
CA GLY A 323 11.93 -5.73 -10.53
C GLY A 323 11.38 -7.15 -10.36
N ALA A 324 12.30 -8.12 -10.38
CA ALA A 324 12.07 -9.51 -10.01
C ALA A 324 13.36 -10.11 -9.43
N TYR A 325 13.22 -11.20 -8.68
CA TYR A 325 14.34 -12.07 -8.35
C TYR A 325 14.48 -13.15 -9.43
N SER A 326 15.72 -13.42 -9.83
CA SER A 326 16.10 -14.59 -10.61
C SER A 326 17.43 -15.15 -10.09
N SER A 327 17.53 -16.45 -9.87
CA SER A 327 18.79 -17.07 -9.45
C SER A 327 19.82 -17.19 -10.57
N LEU A 328 19.37 -17.11 -11.84
CA LEU A 328 20.23 -17.08 -13.02
C LEU A 328 19.99 -15.78 -13.78
N ARG A 329 21.06 -15.24 -14.39
CA ARG A 329 20.94 -14.09 -15.29
C ARG A 329 20.01 -14.43 -16.45
N PRO A 330 18.95 -13.64 -16.71
CA PRO A 330 18.11 -13.85 -17.88
C PRO A 330 18.93 -13.76 -19.17
N LYS A 331 18.61 -14.65 -20.11
CA LYS A 331 19.18 -14.62 -21.46
C LYS A 331 18.57 -13.51 -22.30
N ARG A 332 17.27 -13.26 -22.10
CA ARG A 332 16.49 -12.30 -22.88
C ARG A 332 15.19 -11.92 -22.18
N ILE A 333 14.78 -10.66 -22.32
CA ILE A 333 13.47 -10.17 -21.90
C ILE A 333 12.79 -9.50 -23.09
N THR A 334 11.52 -9.84 -23.32
CA THR A 334 10.71 -9.20 -24.36
C THR A 334 9.44 -8.61 -23.78
N ARG A 335 9.00 -7.49 -24.35
CA ARG A 335 7.74 -6.82 -24.02
C ARG A 335 6.79 -6.90 -25.22
N ASP A 336 5.53 -7.25 -24.93
CA ASP A 336 4.43 -7.44 -25.87
C ASP A 336 4.76 -8.33 -27.06
N LYS A 337 5.64 -9.32 -26.83
CA LYS A 337 6.12 -10.30 -27.84
C LYS A 337 6.81 -9.69 -29.06
N LEU A 338 7.18 -8.41 -29.01
CA LEU A 338 7.66 -7.66 -30.16
C LEU A 338 9.02 -7.00 -29.92
N LYS A 339 9.27 -6.49 -28.71
CA LYS A 339 10.44 -5.68 -28.43
C LYS A 339 11.32 -6.30 -27.34
N GLU A 340 12.56 -6.62 -27.67
CA GLU A 340 13.58 -6.96 -26.68
C GLU A 340 13.85 -5.75 -25.78
N GLN A 341 13.96 -5.99 -24.48
CA GLN A 341 14.18 -4.96 -23.47
C GLN A 341 15.62 -5.04 -22.96
N GLU A 342 16.24 -3.88 -22.77
CA GLU A 342 17.42 -3.78 -21.93
C GLU A 342 17.03 -4.01 -20.47
N PHE A 343 17.91 -4.65 -19.71
CA PHE A 343 17.70 -4.97 -18.31
C PHE A 343 19.04 -4.98 -17.57
N ASP A 344 18.98 -4.65 -16.29
CA ASP A 344 20.09 -4.78 -15.36
C ASP A 344 19.91 -6.03 -14.51
N TYR A 345 21.02 -6.68 -14.15
CA TYR A 345 21.03 -7.86 -13.31
C TYR A 345 22.21 -7.81 -12.34
N ASP A 346 21.91 -7.84 -11.04
CA ASP A 346 22.92 -7.97 -9.99
C ASP A 346 23.20 -9.44 -9.72
N GLU A 347 24.40 -9.90 -10.12
CA GLU A 347 24.86 -11.27 -9.96
C GLU A 347 24.95 -11.70 -8.48
N ASN A 348 25.09 -10.77 -7.54
CA ASN A 348 25.22 -11.11 -6.12
C ASN A 348 23.86 -11.36 -5.46
N SER A 349 22.86 -10.52 -5.75
CA SER A 349 21.53 -10.61 -5.14
C SER A 349 20.52 -11.37 -5.98
N GLY A 350 20.76 -11.54 -7.29
CA GLY A 350 19.79 -12.04 -8.25
C GLY A 350 18.70 -11.02 -8.61
N LEU A 351 18.89 -9.74 -8.26
CA LEU A 351 17.95 -8.68 -8.59
C LEU A 351 18.01 -8.37 -10.10
N LEU A 352 16.92 -8.66 -10.78
CA LEU A 352 16.65 -8.27 -12.16
C LEU A 352 15.80 -7.00 -12.17
N THR A 353 16.20 -6.00 -12.96
CA THR A 353 15.38 -4.80 -13.19
C THR A 353 15.31 -4.39 -14.65
N LEU A 354 14.18 -3.79 -15.05
CA LEU A 354 14.02 -3.14 -16.36
C LEU A 354 13.03 -1.98 -16.24
N ASP A 355 13.13 -1.00 -17.14
CA ASP A 355 12.20 0.15 -17.14
C ASP A 355 11.02 -0.06 -18.09
N LEU A 356 9.82 0.12 -17.56
CA LEU A 356 8.56 0.13 -18.30
C LEU A 356 8.18 1.57 -18.65
N PRO A 357 7.86 1.88 -19.91
CA PRO A 357 7.47 3.23 -20.31
C PRO A 357 6.08 3.57 -19.78
N VAL A 358 5.74 4.85 -19.81
CA VAL A 358 4.36 5.29 -19.55
C VAL A 358 3.47 4.77 -20.68
N PRO A 359 2.39 4.03 -20.38
CA PRO A 359 1.48 3.56 -21.41
C PRO A 359 0.62 4.70 -21.98
N ASP A 360 0.26 4.60 -23.26
CA ASP A 360 -0.61 5.58 -23.93
C ASP A 360 -2.10 5.44 -23.53
N ALA A 361 -2.49 4.26 -23.02
CA ALA A 361 -3.86 3.95 -22.64
C ALA A 361 -3.98 3.69 -21.13
N GLU A 362 -5.09 4.14 -20.54
CA GLU A 362 -5.43 3.86 -19.14
C GLU A 362 -5.53 2.35 -18.91
N LEU A 363 -5.08 1.90 -17.73
CA LEU A 363 -5.13 0.48 -17.32
C LEU A 363 -4.39 -0.49 -18.26
N TYR A 364 -3.50 0.00 -19.13
CA TYR A 364 -2.71 -0.87 -20.01
C TYR A 364 -1.85 -1.84 -19.21
N GLU A 365 -1.78 -3.09 -19.68
CA GLU A 365 -0.97 -4.15 -19.09
C GLU A 365 0.07 -4.64 -20.10
N TRP A 366 1.34 -4.46 -19.74
CA TRP A 366 2.49 -4.99 -20.46
C TRP A 366 2.53 -6.51 -20.35
N ASN A 367 2.80 -7.19 -21.46
CA ASN A 367 3.12 -8.61 -21.45
C ASN A 367 4.65 -8.77 -21.47
N LEU A 368 5.23 -9.13 -20.33
CA LEU A 368 6.66 -9.43 -20.24
C LEU A 368 6.90 -10.92 -20.42
N SER A 369 7.95 -11.27 -21.15
CA SER A 369 8.44 -12.64 -21.24
C SER A 369 9.93 -12.67 -20.92
N VAL A 370 10.30 -13.48 -19.93
CA VAL A 370 11.67 -13.65 -19.42
C VAL A 370 12.14 -15.06 -19.78
N ASP A 371 13.25 -15.15 -20.51
CA ASP A 371 13.92 -16.40 -20.85
C ASP A 371 15.15 -16.58 -19.93
N LEU A 372 15.14 -17.58 -19.05
CA LEU A 372 16.21 -17.90 -18.09
C LEU A 372 17.18 -18.97 -18.60
#